data_AF-A0A7V7DAZ5-F1
#
_entry.id   AF-A0A7V7DAZ5-F1
#
_cell.length_a   1.000
_cell.length_b   1.000
_cell.length_c   1.000
_cell.angle_alpha   90.00
_cell.angle_beta   90.00
_cell.angle_gamma   90.00
#
_symmetry.space_group_name_H-M   'P 1'
#
loop_
_entity.id
_entity.type
_entity.pdbx_description
1 polymer ?
#
loop_
_entity_poly.entity_id
_entity_poly.type
_entity_poly.pdbx_seq_one_letter_code
_entity_poly.pdbx_strand_id
1 'polypeptide(L)'
;MKKDPAGEGVWIVAPPGRRMKFINYHSLGDYLIKALENRSLSTESLTAVCQRVFRTRAYPGHDDSGKQAGIWVETGMEGFNCRQCGRCCQTLEYYDGCTIDNYRNWECLQRTDIMEWVRPITQDGEIVSCRIWVKPGTKHYAEICPWLRKIPDRNRYECRIHDVRPEICRQYPGTRKHAEMTGCAGFSMS
;
A
#
# COMPACT_ATOMS: atom_id res chain seq x y z
N MET A 1 -19.38 16.32 10.93
CA MET A 1 -19.82 15.09 10.24
C MET A 1 -20.64 14.27 11.20
N LYS A 2 -21.76 13.68 10.77
CA LYS A 2 -22.60 12.80 11.61
C LYS A 2 -22.67 11.42 10.94
N LYS A 3 -22.48 10.34 11.70
CA LYS A 3 -22.69 8.98 11.16
C LYS A 3 -24.16 8.77 10.84
N ASP A 4 -24.42 8.10 9.73
CA ASP A 4 -25.77 7.71 9.37
C ASP A 4 -26.31 6.63 10.33
N PRO A 5 -27.58 6.72 10.79
CA PRO A 5 -28.15 5.74 11.71
C PRO A 5 -28.17 4.30 11.19
N ALA A 6 -28.28 4.10 9.87
CA ALA A 6 -28.24 2.77 9.26
C ALA A 6 -26.80 2.24 9.08
N GLY A 7 -25.79 3.07 9.37
CA GLY A 7 -24.38 2.67 9.27
C GLY A 7 -23.85 2.62 7.83
N GLU A 8 -24.59 3.16 6.85
CA GLU A 8 -24.22 3.07 5.44
C GLU A 8 -23.30 4.22 4.98
N GLY A 9 -23.12 5.24 5.83
CA GLY A 9 -22.30 6.39 5.48
C GLY A 9 -22.28 7.51 6.52
N VAL A 10 -22.05 8.72 6.02
CA VAL A 10 -21.89 9.92 6.82
C VAL A 10 -22.61 11.12 6.20
N TRP A 11 -23.13 11.97 7.06
CA TRP A 11 -23.73 13.25 6.72
C TRP A 11 -22.68 14.36 6.92
N ILE A 12 -22.32 15.03 5.82
CA ILE A 12 -21.28 16.08 5.78
C ILE A 12 -21.93 17.43 5.44
N VAL A 13 -21.51 18.48 6.16
CA VAL A 13 -21.90 19.86 5.84
C VAL A 13 -20.90 20.40 4.82
N ALA A 14 -21.36 20.70 3.61
CA ALA A 14 -20.53 21.35 2.59
C ALA A 14 -20.62 22.89 2.75
N PRO A 15 -19.49 23.61 2.84
CA PRO A 15 -19.48 25.07 2.80
C PRO A 15 -19.67 25.63 1.37
N PRO A 16 -20.35 26.79 1.19
CA PRO A 16 -21.14 27.51 2.18
C PRO A 16 -22.65 27.29 1.93
N GLY A 17 -23.38 26.70 2.91
CA GLY A 17 -24.85 26.84 2.97
C GLY A 17 -25.70 25.57 3.10
N ARG A 18 -25.72 25.01 4.32
CA ARG A 18 -26.94 24.56 5.05
C ARG A 18 -27.73 23.29 4.70
N ARG A 19 -27.30 22.42 3.77
CA ARG A 19 -27.84 21.03 3.76
C ARG A 19 -26.73 20.01 3.95
N MET A 20 -26.94 19.12 4.93
CA MET A 20 -26.09 17.95 5.07
C MET A 20 -26.26 17.08 3.83
N LYS A 21 -25.15 16.73 3.20
CA LYS A 21 -25.12 15.75 2.12
C LYS A 21 -24.79 14.39 2.73
N PHE A 22 -25.62 13.39 2.45
CA PHE A 22 -25.27 12.00 2.74
C PHE A 22 -24.24 11.51 1.73
N ILE A 23 -23.23 10.82 2.24
CA ILE A 23 -22.17 10.19 1.45
C ILE A 23 -21.98 8.79 2.00
N ASN A 24 -22.20 7.78 1.16
CA ASN A 24 -21.98 6.39 1.54
C ASN A 24 -20.48 6.10 1.72
N TYR A 25 -20.14 5.09 2.51
CA TYR A 25 -18.72 4.78 2.77
C TYR A 25 -17.93 4.41 1.51
N HIS A 26 -18.57 3.80 0.51
CA HIS A 26 -17.94 3.42 -0.76
C HIS A 26 -17.45 4.63 -1.57
N SER A 27 -18.15 5.76 -1.51
CA SER A 27 -17.83 6.99 -2.24
C SER A 27 -17.18 8.07 -1.37
N LEU A 28 -17.05 7.81 -0.05
CA LEU A 28 -16.51 8.78 0.89
C LEU A 28 -15.04 9.12 0.59
N GLY A 29 -14.24 8.12 0.21
CA GLY A 29 -12.84 8.32 -0.18
C GLY A 29 -12.72 9.31 -1.34
N ASP A 30 -13.38 9.02 -2.46
CA ASP A 30 -13.38 9.88 -3.65
C ASP A 30 -13.88 11.29 -3.37
N TYR A 31 -14.92 11.41 -2.53
CA TYR A 31 -15.43 12.72 -2.13
C TYR A 31 -14.38 13.51 -1.35
N LEU A 32 -13.70 12.89 -0.39
CA LEU A 32 -12.68 13.54 0.42
C LEU A 32 -11.47 13.92 -0.45
N ILE A 33 -11.03 13.05 -1.37
CA ILE A 33 -9.94 13.35 -2.31
C ILE A 33 -10.28 14.60 -3.13
N LYS A 34 -11.45 14.62 -3.79
CA LYS A 34 -11.90 15.79 -4.55
C LYS A 34 -12.00 17.05 -3.68
N ALA A 35 -12.47 16.92 -2.45
CA ALA A 35 -12.56 18.06 -1.54
C ALA A 35 -11.17 18.60 -1.12
N LEU A 36 -10.16 17.73 -1.02
CA LEU A 36 -8.78 18.09 -0.71
C LEU A 36 -8.06 18.69 -1.92
N GLU A 37 -8.21 18.09 -3.11
CA GLU A 37 -7.58 18.58 -4.36
C GLU A 37 -8.07 19.98 -4.74
N ASN A 38 -9.36 20.26 -4.51
CA ASN A 38 -9.94 21.58 -4.77
C ASN A 38 -9.61 22.63 -3.70
N ARG A 39 -8.80 22.29 -2.69
CA ARG A 39 -8.39 23.19 -1.62
C ARG A 39 -6.87 23.29 -1.58
N SER A 40 -6.34 24.50 -1.65
CA SER A 40 -4.95 24.75 -1.26
C SER A 40 -4.85 24.68 0.25
N LEU A 41 -4.52 23.49 0.78
CA LEU A 41 -4.27 23.30 2.21
C LEU A 41 -2.83 23.69 2.55
N SER A 42 -2.66 24.36 3.69
CA SER A 42 -1.32 24.66 4.19
C SER A 42 -0.59 23.38 4.61
N THR A 43 0.75 23.44 4.65
CA THR A 43 1.60 22.34 5.09
C THR A 43 1.26 21.89 6.52
N GLU A 44 0.88 22.82 7.41
CA GLU A 44 0.45 22.50 8.77
C GLU A 44 -0.85 21.68 8.77
N SER A 45 -1.81 22.06 7.94
CA SER A 45 -3.10 21.37 7.81
C SER A 45 -2.90 19.95 7.29
N LEU A 46 -2.08 19.80 6.24
CA LEU A 46 -1.74 18.50 5.68
C LEU A 46 -0.94 17.64 6.68
N THR A 47 -0.01 18.24 7.42
CA THR A 47 0.75 17.55 8.48
C THR A 47 -0.19 16.97 9.54
N ALA A 48 -1.16 17.77 10.01
CA ALA A 48 -2.17 17.31 10.98
C ALA A 48 -3.06 16.19 10.42
N VAL A 49 -3.38 16.22 9.12
CA VAL A 49 -4.09 15.12 8.44
C VAL A 49 -3.23 13.86 8.43
N CYS A 50 -1.96 13.95 8.00
CA CYS A 50 -1.03 12.83 7.97
C CYS A 50 -0.87 12.19 9.36
N GLN A 51 -0.70 12.99 10.42
CA GLN A 51 -0.60 12.48 11.79
C GLN A 51 -1.81 11.63 12.19
N ARG A 52 -3.03 12.09 11.86
CA ARG A 52 -4.28 11.37 12.16
C ARG A 52 -4.46 10.12 11.30
N VAL A 53 -4.16 10.23 10.00
CA VAL A 53 -4.33 9.13 9.05
C VAL A 53 -3.33 8.02 9.35
N PHE A 54 -2.05 8.35 9.55
CA PHE A 54 -0.99 7.35 9.76
C PHE A 54 -0.79 6.98 11.23
N ARG A 55 -1.44 7.69 12.17
CA ARG A 55 -1.33 7.47 13.64
C ARG A 55 0.11 7.48 14.12
N THR A 56 0.89 8.40 13.57
CA THR A 56 2.33 8.54 13.81
C THR A 56 2.70 10.01 13.69
N ARG A 57 3.93 10.35 14.06
CA ARG A 57 4.43 11.70 13.87
C ARG A 57 4.60 11.97 12.37
N ALA A 58 4.14 13.14 11.96
CA ALA A 58 4.44 13.70 10.66
C ALA A 58 4.87 15.15 10.84
N TYR A 59 5.73 15.63 9.95
CA TYR A 59 6.30 16.98 10.01
C TYR A 59 6.69 17.51 8.62
N PRO A 60 6.69 18.83 8.40
CA PRO A 60 7.22 19.44 7.19
C PRO A 60 8.72 19.14 7.03
N GLY A 61 9.16 18.88 5.80
CA GLY A 61 10.59 18.75 5.50
C GLY A 61 10.86 18.89 4.01
N HIS A 62 12.08 18.60 3.60
CA HIS A 62 12.51 18.64 2.20
C HIS A 62 13.04 17.28 1.78
N ASP A 63 13.06 17.00 0.49
CA ASP A 63 13.80 15.87 -0.08
C ASP A 63 15.31 15.98 0.19
N ASP A 64 16.07 14.91 -0.10
CA ASP A 64 17.52 14.87 0.13
C ASP A 64 18.28 15.97 -0.63
N SER A 65 17.71 16.49 -1.72
CA SER A 65 18.28 17.60 -2.48
C SER A 65 17.97 18.98 -1.89
N GLY A 66 17.08 19.05 -0.91
CA GLY A 66 16.59 20.29 -0.30
C GLY A 66 15.67 21.13 -1.20
N LYS A 67 15.31 20.62 -2.38
CA LYS A 67 14.59 21.40 -3.42
C LYS A 67 13.09 21.25 -3.33
N GLN A 68 12.61 20.12 -2.83
CA GLN A 68 11.18 19.83 -2.81
C GLN A 68 10.68 19.75 -1.37
N ALA A 69 9.87 20.74 -0.98
CA ALA A 69 9.16 20.71 0.29
C ALA A 69 8.07 19.62 0.27
N GLY A 70 7.87 18.97 1.42
CA GLY A 70 6.91 17.90 1.59
C GLY A 70 6.60 17.61 3.05
N ILE A 71 5.94 16.49 3.29
CA ILE A 71 5.58 16.02 4.63
C ILE A 71 6.21 14.66 4.84
N TRP A 72 7.05 14.59 5.85
CA TRP A 72 7.66 13.36 6.31
C TRP A 72 6.74 12.68 7.30
N VAL A 73 6.59 11.36 7.16
CA VAL A 73 5.76 10.53 8.04
C VAL A 73 6.66 9.46 8.64
N GLU A 74 6.82 9.46 9.96
CA GLU A 74 7.58 8.43 10.65
C GLU A 74 6.86 7.09 10.51
N THR A 75 7.54 6.06 10.00
CA THR A 75 6.90 4.76 9.72
C THR A 75 6.57 3.99 10.99
N GLY A 76 7.30 4.26 12.08
CA GLY A 76 7.16 3.55 13.36
C GLY A 76 7.60 2.08 13.27
N MET A 77 8.47 1.75 12.31
CA MET A 77 8.92 0.39 12.05
C MET A 77 10.07 -0.07 12.95
N GLU A 78 10.52 0.80 13.87
CA GLU A 78 11.52 0.46 14.88
C GLU A 78 11.05 -0.76 15.71
N GLY A 79 11.88 -1.79 15.80
CA GLY A 79 11.55 -3.03 16.52
C GLY A 79 10.59 -3.97 15.78
N PHE A 80 10.20 -3.69 14.54
CA PHE A 80 9.46 -4.66 13.72
C PHE A 80 10.32 -5.87 13.39
N ASN A 81 9.81 -7.07 13.64
CA ASN A 81 10.43 -8.31 13.20
C ASN A 81 9.40 -9.23 12.53
N CYS A 82 9.60 -9.55 11.25
CA CYS A 82 8.69 -10.42 10.52
C CYS A 82 8.68 -11.84 11.12
N ARG A 83 7.60 -12.19 11.80
CA ARG A 83 7.39 -13.53 12.38
C ARG A 83 6.92 -14.58 11.38
N GLN A 84 6.94 -14.29 10.08
CA GLN A 84 6.44 -15.17 9.04
C GLN A 84 4.98 -15.62 9.26
N CYS A 85 4.15 -14.78 9.87
CA CYS A 85 2.74 -15.10 10.13
C CYS A 85 1.86 -15.10 8.86
N GLY A 86 2.38 -14.57 7.74
CA GLY A 86 1.69 -14.50 6.45
C GLY A 86 0.56 -13.48 6.37
N ARG A 87 0.15 -12.83 7.46
CA ARG A 87 -1.04 -11.95 7.50
C ARG A 87 -0.91 -10.75 6.54
N CYS A 88 0.15 -9.95 6.67
CA CYS A 88 0.39 -8.82 5.78
C CYS A 88 0.68 -9.24 4.32
N CYS A 89 1.25 -10.43 4.09
CA CYS A 89 1.52 -10.93 2.75
C CYS A 89 0.25 -11.39 2.02
N GLN A 90 -0.75 -11.89 2.76
CA GLN A 90 -2.03 -12.33 2.20
C GLN A 90 -2.97 -11.17 1.87
N THR A 91 -2.80 -10.02 2.56
CA THR A 91 -3.62 -8.82 2.35
C THR A 91 -2.95 -7.79 1.44
N LEU A 92 -1.74 -8.07 0.95
CA LEU A 92 -1.01 -7.16 0.09
C LEU A 92 -1.64 -7.14 -1.30
N GLU A 93 -2.14 -5.97 -1.71
CA GLU A 93 -2.51 -5.69 -3.09
C GLU A 93 -1.26 -5.30 -3.88
N TYR A 94 -0.74 -6.23 -4.69
CA TYR A 94 0.56 -6.10 -5.38
C TYR A 94 0.46 -5.68 -6.86
N TYR A 95 -0.75 -5.51 -7.41
CA TYR A 95 -1.00 -5.57 -8.85
C TYR A 95 -0.12 -4.64 -9.70
N ASP A 96 0.02 -3.39 -9.27
CA ASP A 96 0.81 -2.36 -9.96
C ASP A 96 2.10 -1.99 -9.18
N GLY A 97 2.50 -2.84 -8.24
CA GLY A 97 3.64 -2.59 -7.35
C GLY A 97 5.01 -3.05 -7.86
N CYS A 98 5.07 -3.56 -9.09
CA CYS A 98 6.33 -4.00 -9.70
C CYS A 98 7.01 -2.86 -10.43
N THR A 99 8.20 -2.47 -9.98
CA THR A 99 9.02 -1.49 -10.69
C THR A 99 9.71 -2.13 -11.90
N ILE A 100 10.12 -1.31 -12.87
CA ILE A 100 10.92 -1.76 -14.03
C ILE A 100 12.25 -2.38 -13.54
N ASP A 101 12.83 -1.84 -12.46
CA ASP A 101 14.06 -2.39 -11.89
C ASP A 101 13.84 -3.77 -11.27
N ASN A 102 12.66 -4.09 -10.74
CA ASN A 102 12.36 -5.46 -10.31
C ASN A 102 12.35 -6.42 -11.51
N TYR A 103 11.70 -6.03 -12.60
CA TYR A 103 11.66 -6.82 -13.84
C TYR A 103 13.07 -7.07 -14.39
N ARG A 104 13.87 -6.01 -14.55
CA ARG A 104 15.25 -6.10 -15.05
C ARG A 104 16.13 -6.98 -14.15
N ASN A 105 15.99 -6.86 -12.83
CA ASN A 105 16.73 -7.70 -11.90
C ASN A 105 16.40 -9.19 -12.08
N TRP A 106 15.13 -9.55 -12.24
CA TRP A 106 14.74 -10.95 -12.48
C TRP A 106 15.21 -11.47 -13.83
N GLU A 107 15.20 -10.63 -14.85
CA GLU A 107 15.77 -10.95 -16.17
C GLU A 107 17.28 -11.22 -16.08
N CYS A 108 18.04 -10.34 -15.44
CA CYS A 108 19.48 -10.52 -15.22
C CYS A 108 19.81 -11.77 -14.41
N LEU A 109 18.98 -12.09 -13.41
CA LEU A 109 19.11 -13.30 -12.58
C LEU A 109 18.56 -14.56 -13.26
N GLN A 110 18.06 -14.46 -14.49
CA GLN A 110 17.47 -15.56 -15.25
C GLN A 110 16.36 -16.30 -14.47
N ARG A 111 15.57 -15.57 -13.67
CA ARG A 111 14.45 -16.10 -12.88
C ARG A 111 13.21 -16.28 -13.75
N THR A 112 13.30 -17.16 -14.74
CA THR A 112 12.20 -17.46 -15.67
C THR A 112 10.92 -17.89 -14.96
N ASP A 113 11.06 -18.61 -13.85
CA ASP A 113 9.97 -18.98 -12.96
C ASP A 113 9.19 -17.76 -12.45
N ILE A 114 9.86 -16.66 -12.12
CA ILE A 114 9.22 -15.40 -11.74
C ILE A 114 8.63 -14.70 -12.96
N MET A 115 9.40 -14.61 -14.04
CA MET A 115 9.03 -13.88 -15.26
C MET A 115 7.74 -14.39 -15.90
N GLU A 116 7.43 -15.69 -15.82
CA GLU A 116 6.16 -16.26 -16.28
C GLU A 116 4.91 -15.62 -15.64
N TRP A 117 5.07 -15.09 -14.42
CA TRP A 117 4.02 -14.43 -13.65
C TRP A 117 3.99 -12.91 -13.80
N VAL A 118 4.90 -12.34 -14.59
CA VAL A 118 4.98 -10.89 -14.83
C VAL A 118 4.40 -10.55 -16.20
N ARG A 119 3.68 -9.44 -16.29
CA ARG A 119 3.23 -8.89 -17.57
C ARG A 119 3.80 -7.49 -17.75
N PRO A 120 4.84 -7.31 -18.59
CA PRO A 120 5.30 -5.98 -18.94
C PRO A 120 4.22 -5.26 -19.73
N ILE A 121 4.05 -3.97 -19.44
CA ILE A 121 3.21 -3.06 -20.20
C ILE A 121 4.18 -2.20 -21.02
N THR A 122 4.03 -2.27 -22.34
CA THR A 122 4.88 -1.55 -23.28
C THR A 122 4.15 -0.37 -23.90
N GLN A 123 4.83 0.75 -24.02
CA GLN A 123 4.40 1.91 -24.80
C GLN A 123 5.56 2.31 -25.72
N ASP A 124 5.28 2.46 -27.01
CA ASP A 124 6.28 2.82 -28.03
C ASP A 124 7.50 1.88 -28.07
N GLY A 125 7.29 0.59 -27.76
CA GLY A 125 8.33 -0.44 -27.73
C GLY A 125 9.10 -0.53 -26.41
N GLU A 126 8.89 0.42 -25.48
CA GLU A 126 9.56 0.47 -24.18
C GLU A 126 8.66 -0.05 -23.05
N ILE A 127 9.23 -0.80 -22.10
CA ILE A 127 8.50 -1.23 -20.90
C ILE A 127 8.32 -0.04 -19.97
N VAL A 128 7.07 0.39 -19.77
CA VAL A 128 6.73 1.53 -18.91
C VAL A 128 6.21 1.11 -17.53
N SER A 129 5.73 -0.11 -17.38
CA SER A 129 5.32 -0.69 -16.09
C SER A 129 5.23 -2.20 -16.18
N CYS A 130 5.06 -2.87 -15.04
CA CYS A 130 4.86 -4.32 -14.97
C CYS A 130 3.73 -4.66 -14.02
N ARG A 131 2.89 -5.62 -14.43
CA ARG A 131 1.86 -6.21 -13.58
C ARG A 131 2.35 -7.51 -12.99
N ILE A 132 2.11 -7.70 -11.70
CA ILE A 132 2.37 -8.93 -10.96
C ILE A 132 1.15 -9.26 -10.10
N TRP A 133 0.88 -10.49 -9.65
CA TRP A 133 1.25 -11.76 -10.24
C TRP A 133 0.11 -12.20 -11.16
N VAL A 134 0.38 -12.31 -12.47
CA VAL A 134 -0.61 -12.74 -13.46
C VAL A 134 -0.44 -14.23 -13.72
N LYS A 135 -1.52 -15.02 -13.61
CA LYS A 135 -1.48 -16.47 -13.83
C LYS A 135 -0.88 -16.76 -15.24
N PRO A 136 0.17 -17.60 -15.36
CA PRO A 136 0.81 -17.93 -16.63
C PRO A 136 -0.20 -18.36 -17.70
N GLY A 137 -0.01 -17.90 -18.93
CA GLY A 137 -0.92 -18.19 -20.05
C GLY A 137 -2.27 -17.47 -20.01
N THR A 138 -2.53 -16.61 -19.01
CA THR A 138 -3.80 -15.88 -18.88
C THR A 138 -3.61 -14.38 -18.70
N LYS A 139 -4.75 -13.65 -18.65
CA LYS A 139 -4.83 -12.23 -18.26
C LYS A 139 -5.33 -12.04 -16.80
N HIS A 140 -5.52 -13.12 -16.05
CA HIS A 140 -6.08 -13.08 -14.71
C HIS A 140 -4.99 -12.96 -13.65
N TYR A 141 -5.22 -12.11 -12.66
CA TYR A 141 -4.36 -12.07 -11.49
C TYR A 141 -4.49 -13.35 -10.66
N ALA A 142 -3.41 -13.69 -9.96
CA ALA A 142 -3.46 -14.69 -8.90
C ALA A 142 -4.29 -14.14 -7.74
N GLU A 143 -5.24 -14.94 -7.25
CA GLU A 143 -6.06 -14.61 -6.07
C GLU A 143 -5.24 -14.62 -4.78
N ILE A 144 -4.19 -15.44 -4.75
CA ILE A 144 -3.21 -15.54 -3.67
C ILE A 144 -1.83 -15.42 -4.30
N CYS A 145 -0.89 -14.77 -3.61
CA CYS A 145 0.50 -14.69 -4.04
C CYS A 145 1.07 -16.10 -4.33
N PRO A 146 1.53 -16.38 -5.56
CA PRO A 146 2.01 -17.71 -5.95
C PRO A 146 3.31 -18.12 -5.24
N TRP A 147 4.01 -17.13 -4.67
CA TRP A 147 5.27 -17.32 -3.96
C TRP A 147 5.09 -17.51 -2.46
N LEU A 148 3.90 -17.29 -1.92
CA LEU A 148 3.62 -17.43 -0.50
C LEU A 148 3.15 -18.85 -0.21
N ARG A 149 3.95 -19.60 0.57
CA ARG A 149 3.68 -21.00 0.92
C ARG A 149 3.47 -21.12 2.43
N LYS A 150 2.38 -21.76 2.85
CA LYS A 150 2.22 -22.19 4.25
C LYS A 150 3.15 -23.36 4.51
N ILE A 151 3.94 -23.29 5.58
CA ILE A 151 4.80 -24.41 5.99
C ILE A 151 3.90 -25.46 6.66
N PRO A 152 3.94 -26.74 6.23
CA PRO A 152 3.18 -27.81 6.87
C PRO A 152 3.45 -27.89 8.37
N ASP A 153 2.40 -28.18 9.14
CA ASP A 153 2.45 -28.39 10.59
C ASP A 153 3.01 -27.22 11.41
N ARG A 154 3.13 -26.04 10.80
CA ARG A 154 3.57 -24.81 11.44
C ARG A 154 2.61 -23.68 11.12
N ASN A 155 2.39 -22.80 12.09
CA ASN A 155 1.68 -21.52 11.87
C ASN A 155 2.62 -20.46 11.26
N ARG A 156 3.37 -20.85 10.22
CA ARG A 156 4.36 -20.00 9.53
C ARG A 156 4.17 -20.10 8.02
N TYR A 157 4.53 -19.01 7.35
CA TYR A 157 4.54 -18.87 5.90
C TYR A 157 5.93 -18.52 5.42
N GLU A 158 6.28 -19.03 4.26
CA GLU A 158 7.54 -18.78 3.59
C GLU A 158 7.27 -18.11 2.24
N CYS A 159 8.09 -17.11 1.91
CA CYS A 159 8.14 -16.56 0.56
C CYS A 159 9.22 -17.29 -0.23
N ARG A 160 8.85 -18.02 -1.27
CA ARG A 160 9.77 -18.80 -2.10
C ARG A 160 10.75 -17.95 -2.94
N ILE A 161 10.53 -16.63 -2.98
CA ILE A 161 11.38 -15.67 -3.70
C ILE A 161 11.95 -14.61 -2.75
N HIS A 162 12.13 -14.95 -1.46
CA HIS A 162 12.42 -14.00 -0.39
C HIS A 162 13.57 -13.02 -0.70
N ASP A 163 14.63 -13.56 -1.29
CA ASP A 163 15.87 -12.90 -1.70
C ASP A 163 15.67 -11.90 -2.84
N VAL A 164 14.78 -12.21 -3.77
CA VAL A 164 14.52 -11.40 -4.98
C VAL A 164 13.12 -10.80 -4.99
N ARG A 165 12.51 -10.60 -3.81
CA ARG A 165 11.18 -9.99 -3.70
C ARG A 165 11.13 -8.63 -4.42
N PRO A 166 10.00 -8.31 -5.07
CA PRO A 166 9.82 -6.96 -5.60
C PRO A 166 9.78 -5.95 -4.46
N GLU A 167 10.07 -4.70 -4.79
CA GLU A 167 10.22 -3.62 -3.82
C GLU A 167 8.97 -3.45 -2.94
N ILE A 168 7.78 -3.48 -3.54
CA ILE A 168 6.50 -3.42 -2.80
C ILE A 168 6.41 -4.50 -1.71
N CYS A 169 6.94 -5.71 -1.96
CA CYS A 169 6.94 -6.79 -0.98
C CYS A 169 8.04 -6.62 0.09
N ARG A 170 9.16 -5.97 -0.24
CA ARG A 170 10.25 -5.70 0.72
C ARG A 170 9.88 -4.62 1.72
N GLN A 171 9.11 -3.63 1.27
CA GLN A 171 8.66 -2.49 2.07
C GLN A 171 7.44 -2.82 2.95
N TYR A 172 6.87 -4.03 2.87
CA TYR A 172 5.62 -4.35 3.54
C TYR A 172 5.81 -5.10 4.88
N PRO A 173 5.07 -4.75 5.94
CA PRO A 173 4.18 -3.58 6.06
C PRO A 173 4.98 -2.27 6.11
N GLY A 174 4.51 -1.23 5.41
CA GLY A 174 5.25 0.04 5.29
C GLY A 174 5.17 0.97 6.51
N THR A 175 4.23 0.72 7.43
CA THR A 175 4.09 1.45 8.69
C THR A 175 3.58 0.54 9.80
N ARG A 176 3.79 0.94 11.06
CA ARG A 176 3.22 0.22 12.21
C ARG A 176 1.70 0.10 12.15
N LYS A 177 1.02 1.20 11.84
CA LYS A 177 -0.44 1.20 11.66
C LYS A 177 -0.85 0.15 10.63
N HIS A 178 -0.10 0.04 9.53
CA HIS A 178 -0.39 -0.96 8.51
C HIS A 178 -0.22 -2.39 9.02
N ALA A 179 0.85 -2.66 9.76
CA ALA A 179 1.04 -3.95 10.41
C ALA A 179 -0.14 -4.30 11.34
N GLU A 180 -0.60 -3.34 12.16
CA GLU A 180 -1.76 -3.52 13.04
C GLU A 180 -3.06 -3.77 12.27
N MET A 181 -3.32 -3.01 11.20
CA MET A 181 -4.53 -3.16 10.36
C MET A 181 -4.59 -4.52 9.65
N THR A 182 -3.44 -5.08 9.30
CA THR A 182 -3.35 -6.44 8.70
C THR A 182 -3.28 -7.54 9.76
N GLY A 183 -3.28 -7.18 11.05
CA GLY A 183 -3.13 -8.10 12.17
C GLY A 183 -1.74 -8.73 12.27
N CYS A 184 -0.72 -8.18 11.62
CA CYS A 184 0.64 -8.70 11.66
C CYS A 184 1.18 -8.78 13.10
N ALA A 185 1.78 -9.93 13.47
CA ALA A 185 2.35 -10.16 14.79
C ALA A 185 3.79 -9.62 14.95
N GLY A 186 4.27 -8.81 14.02
CA GLY A 186 5.68 -8.39 13.96
C GLY A 186 6.10 -7.40 15.03
N PHE A 187 5.14 -6.72 15.68
CA PHE A 187 5.36 -5.80 16.80
C PHE A 187 4.99 -6.40 18.17
N SER A 188 4.54 -7.64 18.21
CA SER A 188 4.31 -8.31 19.49
C SER A 188 5.64 -8.34 20.25
N MET A 189 5.68 -7.75 21.43
CA MET A 189 6.80 -7.93 22.36
C MET A 189 6.75 -9.36 22.90
N SER A 190 7.93 -9.87 23.26
CA SER A 190 8.12 -10.97 24.22
C SER A 190 7.19 -10.85 25.43
#